data_AF-A0A966IW88-F1
#
_entry.id   AF-A0A966IW88-F1
#
_cell.length_a   1.000
_cell.length_b   1.000
_cell.length_c   1.000
_cell.angle_alpha   90.00
_cell.angle_beta   90.00
_cell.angle_gamma   90.00
#
_symmetry.space_group_name_H-M   'P 1'
#
loop_
_entity.id
_entity.type
_entity.pdbx_description
1 polymer ?
#
loop_
_entity_poly.entity_id
_entity_poly.type
_entity_poly.pdbx_seq_one_letter_code
_entity_poly.pdbx_strand_id
1 'polypeptide(L)' 'MIIDSHAHFIPPSLLAAIEDRASEFASLSLAHDDTGSFGFSFAGGKPTRPASKMLSDTKGRIDWMDANKIDLQVIGGWL' A
#
# COMPACT_ATOMS: atom_id res chain seq x y z
N MET A 1 11.55 1.72 24.42
CA MET A 1 10.79 0.94 23.43
C MET A 1 9.54 1.72 23.08
N ILE A 2 9.54 2.40 21.94
CA ILE A 2 8.44 3.13 21.34
C ILE A 2 7.78 2.20 20.32
N ILE A 3 6.49 1.93 20.52
CA ILE A 3 5.70 1.08 19.63
C ILE A 3 4.64 1.96 18.97
N ASP A 4 4.64 1.97 17.64
CA ASP A 4 3.53 2.49 16.85
C ASP A 4 2.54 1.37 16.58
N SER A 5 1.35 1.46 17.19
CA SER A 5 0.31 0.43 17.10
C SER A 5 -0.63 0.62 15.91
N HIS A 6 -0.52 1.72 15.14
CA HIS A 6 -1.46 2.01 14.06
C HIS A 6 -0.74 2.56 12.84
N ALA A 7 -0.24 1.64 12.01
CA ALA A 7 0.24 1.95 10.68
C ALA A 7 -0.37 1.02 9.63
N HIS A 8 -0.36 1.47 8.38
CA HIS A 8 -0.85 0.67 7.25
C HIS A 8 0.28 0.37 6.26
N PHE A 9 0.18 -0.77 5.59
CA PHE A 9 1.10 -1.25 4.56
C PHE A 9 0.34 -1.93 3.42
N ILE A 10 0.85 -1.81 2.20
CA ILE A 10 0.34 -2.46 1.01
C ILE A 10 1.44 -3.38 0.49
N PRO A 11 1.30 -4.71 0.62
CA PRO A 11 2.32 -5.63 0.12
C PRO A 11 2.47 -5.50 -1.40
N PRO A 12 3.69 -5.35 -1.95
CA PRO A 12 3.89 -5.37 -3.40
C PRO A 12 3.34 -6.64 -4.07
N SER A 13 3.36 -7.77 -3.35
CA SER A 13 2.78 -9.04 -3.79
C SER A 13 1.24 -9.00 -3.91
N LEU A 14 0.56 -8.16 -3.12
CA LEU A 14 -0.89 -7.97 -3.25
C LEU A 14 -1.22 -7.26 -4.57
N LEU A 15 -0.46 -6.21 -4.91
CA LEU A 15 -0.65 -5.47 -6.17
C LEU A 15 -0.43 -6.39 -7.37
N ALA A 16 0.66 -7.16 -7.37
CA ALA A 16 0.94 -8.13 -8.41
C ALA A 16 -0.16 -9.20 -8.53
N ALA A 17 -0.70 -9.69 -7.41
CA ALA A 17 -1.77 -10.68 -7.41
C ALA A 17 -3.10 -10.13 -7.94
N ILE A 18 -3.42 -8.85 -7.67
CA ILE A 18 -4.62 -8.20 -8.22
C ILE A 18 -4.53 -8.11 -9.74
N GLU A 19 -3.35 -7.79 -10.28
CA GLU A 19 -3.13 -7.71 -11.73
C GLU A 19 -3.14 -9.08 -12.40
N ASP A 20 -2.42 -10.06 -11.83
CA ASP A 20 -2.34 -11.43 -12.34
C ASP A 20 -3.72 -12.12 -12.36
N ARG A 21 -4.56 -11.80 -11.36
CA ARG A 21 -5.89 -12.39 -11.19
C ARG A 21 -7.02 -11.41 -11.54
N ALA A 22 -6.75 -10.40 -12.36
CA ALA A 22 -7.72 -9.36 -12.68
C ALA A 22 -9.04 -9.92 -13.27
N SER A 23 -8.98 -11.05 -13.98
CA SER A 23 -10.16 -11.74 -14.52
C SER A 23 -11.09 -12.31 -13.43
N GLU A 24 -10.57 -12.62 -12.25
CA GLU A 24 -11.35 -13.09 -11.09
C GLU A 24 -11.96 -11.92 -10.31
N PHE A 25 -11.40 -10.72 -10.45
CA PHE A 25 -11.82 -9.51 -9.75
C PHE A 25 -12.35 -8.46 -10.73
N ALA A 26 -13.42 -8.79 -11.47
CA ALA A 26 -14.00 -7.91 -12.49
C ALA A 26 -14.43 -6.52 -11.96
N SER A 27 -14.64 -6.38 -10.66
CA SER A 27 -14.98 -5.12 -10.00
C SER A 27 -13.78 -4.43 -9.33
N LEU A 28 -12.55 -4.85 -9.58
CA LEU A 28 -11.34 -4.25 -9.01
C LEU A 28 -10.32 -3.99 -10.11
N SER A 29 -9.78 -2.78 -10.15
CA SER A 29 -8.61 -2.47 -10.98
C SER A 29 -7.66 -1.52 -10.26
N LEU A 30 -6.39 -1.60 -10.63
CA LEU A 30 -5.36 -0.66 -10.19
C LEU A 30 -5.22 0.46 -11.22
N ALA A 31 -5.23 1.69 -10.76
CA ALA A 31 -4.90 2.87 -11.56
C ALA A 31 -3.52 3.38 -11.13
N HIS A 32 -2.52 3.21 -11.99
CA HIS A 32 -1.16 3.67 -11.74
C HIS A 32 -0.96 5.10 -12.25
N ASP A 33 -0.04 5.83 -11.61
CA ASP A 33 0.50 7.09 -12.14
C ASP A 33 2.00 6.99 -12.44
N ASP A 34 2.52 8.02 -13.11
CA ASP A 34 3.93 8.09 -13.52
C ASP A 34 4.91 8.19 -12.34
N THR A 35 4.42 8.39 -11.11
CA THR A 35 5.24 8.50 -9.89
C THR A 35 5.43 7.17 -9.18
N GLY A 36 4.76 6.10 -9.66
CA GLY A 36 4.69 4.80 -8.99
C GLY A 36 3.73 4.79 -7.80
N SER A 37 2.84 5.79 -7.71
CA SER A 37 1.68 5.74 -6.83
C SER A 37 0.54 5.03 -7.56
N PHE A 38 -0.43 4.53 -6.79
CA PHE A 38 -1.55 3.79 -7.37
C PHE A 38 -2.84 4.06 -6.60
N GLY A 39 -3.98 3.97 -7.28
CA GLY A 39 -5.30 3.99 -6.68
C GLY A 39 -6.06 2.69 -6.99
N PHE A 40 -7.00 2.33 -6.12
CA PHE A 40 -7.92 1.23 -6.37
C PHE A 40 -9.21 1.78 -6.98
N SER A 41 -9.67 1.22 -8.09
CA SER A 41 -11.01 1.46 -8.62
C SER A 41 -11.89 0.26 -8.32
N PHE A 42 -13.08 0.53 -7.76
CA PHE A 42 -14.07 -0.48 -7.44
C PHE A 42 -15.30 -0.31 -8.32
N ALA A 43 -15.74 -1.39 -8.97
CA ALA A 43 -16.93 -1.47 -9.82
C ALA A 43 -17.02 -0.35 -10.88
N GLY A 44 -15.89 0.03 -11.48
CA GLY A 44 -15.81 1.10 -12.49
C GLY A 44 -15.95 2.52 -11.91
N GLY A 45 -15.95 2.66 -10.59
CA GLY A 45 -15.94 3.96 -9.92
C GLY A 45 -14.62 4.70 -10.08
N LYS A 46 -14.60 5.97 -9.65
CA LYS A 46 -13.36 6.77 -9.63
C LYS A 46 -12.32 6.08 -8.75
N PRO A 47 -11.03 6.03 -9.17
CA PRO A 47 -9.97 5.51 -8.33
C PRO A 47 -9.91 6.24 -6.98
N THR A 48 -9.49 5.52 -5.93
CA THR A 48 -9.15 6.12 -4.63
C THR A 48 -8.07 7.18 -4.79
N ARG A 49 -7.86 7.99 -3.75
CA ARG A 49 -6.67 8.85 -3.69
C ARG A 49 -5.41 7.99 -3.90
N PRO A 50 -4.41 8.48 -4.65
CA PRO A 50 -3.18 7.74 -4.87
C PRO A 50 -2.53 7.38 -3.54
N ALA A 51 -2.31 6.08 -3.34
CA ALA A 51 -1.52 5.54 -2.26
C ALA A 51 -0.05 5.93 -2.49
N SER A 52 0.57 6.52 -1.47
CA SER A 52 1.99 6.83 -1.53
C SER A 52 2.81 5.56 -1.73
N LYS A 53 3.83 5.60 -2.59
CA LYS A 53 4.84 4.53 -2.73
C LYS A 53 5.42 4.07 -1.39
N MET A 54 5.52 4.96 -0.39
CA MET A 54 6.01 4.61 0.96
C MET A 54 5.13 3.57 1.68
N LEU A 55 3.86 3.42 1.28
CA LEU A 55 2.99 2.38 1.82
C LEU A 55 3.39 0.97 1.37
N SER A 56 4.22 0.84 0.33
CA SER A 56 4.72 -0.45 -0.18
C SER A 56 6.24 -0.62 -0.05
N ASP A 57 6.97 0.42 0.36
CA ASP A 57 8.42 0.40 0.50
C ASP A 57 8.85 -0.07 1.90
N THR A 58 9.21 -1.35 2.01
CA THR A 58 9.68 -1.94 3.27
C THR A 58 10.97 -1.29 3.76
N LYS A 59 11.93 -1.02 2.87
CA LYS A 59 13.22 -0.44 3.26
C LYS A 59 13.04 1.00 3.73
N GLY A 60 12.33 1.81 2.94
CA GLY A 60 12.04 3.20 3.29
C GLY A 60 11.26 3.33 4.60
N ARG A 61 10.39 2.37 4.91
CA ARG A 61 9.70 2.31 6.21
C ARG A 61 10.65 2.06 7.37
N ILE A 62 11.55 1.08 7.26
CA ILE A 62 12.53 0.79 8.31
C ILE A 62 13.44 2.01 8.54
N ASP A 63 13.95 2.61 7.46
CA ASP A 63 14.78 3.81 7.54
C ASP A 63 14.01 4.99 8.19
N TRP A 64 12.70 5.12 7.91
CA TRP A 64 11.83 6.12 8.55
C TRP A 64 11.59 5.83 10.04
N MET A 65 11.37 4.57 10.41
CA MET A 65 11.23 4.15 11.82
C MET A 65 12.49 4.49 12.62
N ASP A 66 13.67 4.20 12.06
CA ASP A 66 14.97 4.52 12.66
C ASP A 66 15.12 6.04 12.86
N ALA A 67 14.82 6.84 11.82
CA ALA A 67 14.89 8.29 11.88
C ALA A 67 13.94 8.90 12.94
N ASN A 68 12.81 8.25 13.20
CA ASN A 68 11.79 8.70 14.15
C ASN A 68 11.85 7.99 15.51
N LYS A 69 12.85 7.13 15.74
CA LYS A 69 13.05 6.39 16.98
C LYS A 69 11.86 5.50 17.35
N ILE A 70 11.24 4.87 16.36
CA ILE A 70 10.17 3.88 16.55
C ILE A 70 10.81 2.49 16.53
N ASP A 71 10.78 1.81 17.67
CA ASP A 71 11.44 0.51 17.82
C ASP A 71 10.64 -0.63 17.16
N LEU A 72 9.31 -0.55 17.20
CA LEU A 72 8.40 -1.52 16.59
C LEU A 72 7.18 -0.82 15.99
N GLN A 73 6.68 -1.35 14.89
CA GLN A 73 5.44 -0.89 14.28
C GLN A 73 4.54 -2.08 13.96
N VAL A 74 3.31 -2.05 14.44
CA VAL A 74 2.28 -3.03 14.07
C VAL A 74 1.57 -2.50 12.83
N ILE A 75 1.60 -3.27 11.76
CA ILE A 75 1.00 -2.89 10.47
C ILE A 75 -0.31 -3.63 10.21
N GLY A 76 -1.29 -2.92 9.66
CA GLY A 76 -2.48 -3.49 9.04
C GLY A 76 -2.45 -3.31 7.52
N GLY A 77 -3.29 -4.08 6.81
CA GLY A 77 -3.56 -3.80 5.40
C GLY A 77 -4.11 -2.38 5.22
N TRP A 78 -3.74 -1.72 4.13
CA TRP A 78 -4.35 -0.43 3.75
C TRP A 78 -5.55 -0.67 2.84
N LEU A 79 -6.70 -0.10 3.25
CA LEU A 79 -8.03 -0.28 2.65
C LEU A 79 -8.59 -1.72 2.75
#